data_AF-A0A1U9N8R4-F1
#
_entry.id   AF-A0A1U9N8R4-F1
#
_cell.length_a   1.000
_cell.length_b   1.000
_cell.length_c   1.000
_cell.angle_alpha   90.00
_cell.angle_beta   90.00
_cell.angle_gamma   90.00
#
_symmetry.space_group_name_H-M   'P 1'
#
loop_
_entity.id
_entity.type
_entity.pdbx_description
1 polymer ?
#
loop_
_entity_poly.entity_id
_entity_poly.type
_entity_poly.pdbx_seq_one_letter_code
_entity_poly.pdbx_strand_id
1 'polypeptide(L)'
;MQLIFKPILLVLMFLALQTAAAPVSNLERIKNNSFLLDVTLDSGFRFNDIPVKKRSLDGQWIVQLGSRYDMKIYNGQNHLNEVVISSEVFEELITAAIEVMKQNNVNLNKLHVQLDLVDHFKELVISVLKKSKCDLKYVESKNLCLDNLVQLALKKSILTKRICEAVDQIAYHCEKNVISLNPIVFLPEFIGKPWSEIVNRDGAGIDSAASWFSINLSHQEK
;
A
#
# COMPACT_ATOMS: atom_id res chain seq x y z
N MET A 1 -66.66 39.74 -3.98
CA MET A 1 -65.78 38.84 -3.23
C MET A 1 -64.84 38.19 -4.24
N GLN A 2 -63.65 38.77 -4.43
CA GLN A 2 -62.67 38.34 -5.45
C GLN A 2 -61.70 37.33 -4.82
N LEU A 3 -61.68 36.10 -5.35
CA LEU A 3 -60.72 35.05 -4.97
C LEU A 3 -59.48 35.17 -5.85
N ILE A 4 -58.38 35.60 -5.22
CA ILE A 4 -57.05 35.70 -5.81
C ILE A 4 -56.43 34.29 -5.83
N PHE A 5 -56.40 33.66 -7.00
CA PHE A 5 -55.65 32.43 -7.24
C PHE A 5 -54.17 32.79 -7.46
N LYS A 6 -53.29 32.40 -6.51
CA LYS A 6 -51.84 32.47 -6.69
C LYS A 6 -51.36 31.20 -7.43
N PRO A 7 -50.49 31.31 -8.45
CA PRO A 7 -49.88 30.14 -9.07
C PRO A 7 -48.80 29.58 -8.14
N ILE A 8 -48.88 28.27 -7.88
CA ILE A 8 -47.82 27.51 -7.20
C ILE A 8 -46.67 27.36 -8.19
N LEU A 9 -45.57 28.05 -7.89
CA LEU A 9 -44.32 27.97 -8.65
C LEU A 9 -43.70 26.59 -8.41
N LEU A 10 -43.82 25.70 -9.39
CA LEU A 10 -43.21 24.37 -9.37
C LEU A 10 -41.71 24.53 -9.68
N VAL A 11 -40.89 24.65 -8.64
CA VAL A 11 -39.43 24.62 -8.77
C VAL A 11 -39.01 23.16 -9.03
N LEU A 12 -38.78 22.84 -10.30
CA LEU A 12 -38.09 21.62 -10.72
C LEU A 12 -36.62 21.73 -10.28
N MET A 13 -36.34 21.30 -9.03
CA MET A 13 -35.00 20.94 -8.61
C MET A 13 -34.54 19.74 -9.45
N PHE A 14 -33.85 20.00 -10.55
CA PHE A 14 -32.97 19.03 -11.17
C PHE A 14 -31.79 18.82 -10.20
N LEU A 15 -31.97 17.90 -9.27
CA LEU A 15 -30.87 17.20 -8.60
C LEU A 15 -30.10 16.47 -9.71
N ALA A 16 -29.03 17.10 -10.18
CA ALA A 16 -27.99 16.38 -10.90
C ALA A 16 -27.48 15.30 -9.96
N LEU A 17 -27.96 14.07 -10.14
CA LEU A 17 -27.30 12.89 -9.62
C LEU A 17 -25.89 12.90 -10.22
N GLN A 18 -24.92 13.41 -9.46
CA GLN A 18 -23.54 13.02 -9.66
C GLN A 18 -23.50 11.54 -9.33
N THR A 19 -23.71 10.71 -10.35
CA THR A 19 -23.39 9.29 -10.27
C THR A 19 -21.89 9.26 -10.03
N ALA A 20 -21.48 9.04 -8.78
CA ALA A 20 -20.12 8.61 -8.50
C ALA A 20 -19.88 7.40 -9.41
N ALA A 21 -18.91 7.52 -10.32
CA ALA A 21 -18.54 6.40 -11.16
C ALA A 21 -18.18 5.25 -10.20
N ALA A 22 -18.83 4.11 -10.36
CA ALA A 22 -18.53 2.95 -9.54
C ALA A 22 -17.03 2.64 -9.61
N PRO A 23 -16.43 2.12 -8.54
CA PRO A 23 -15.02 1.75 -8.56
C PRO A 23 -14.80 0.75 -9.69
N VAL A 24 -14.05 1.17 -10.70
CA VAL A 24 -13.68 0.32 -11.83
C VAL A 24 -12.28 -0.19 -11.57
N SER A 25 -12.15 -1.51 -11.54
CA SER A 25 -10.86 -2.15 -11.50
C SER A 25 -10.75 -3.14 -12.66
N ASN A 26 -9.59 -3.17 -13.31
CA ASN A 26 -9.32 -3.99 -14.47
C ASN A 26 -8.03 -4.78 -14.28
N LEU A 27 -7.98 -6.00 -14.80
CA LEU A 27 -6.80 -6.85 -14.78
C LEU A 27 -6.42 -7.22 -16.22
N GLU A 28 -5.38 -6.59 -16.73
CA GLU A 28 -4.87 -6.84 -18.08
C GLU A 28 -3.74 -7.87 -18.06
N ARG A 29 -3.85 -8.93 -18.87
CA ARG A 29 -2.79 -9.93 -19.01
C ARG A 29 -1.70 -9.45 -19.95
N ILE A 30 -0.48 -9.29 -19.45
CA ILE A 30 0.69 -8.99 -20.29
C ILE A 30 1.34 -10.28 -20.83
N LYS A 31 1.49 -11.29 -19.95
CA LYS A 31 2.15 -12.58 -20.25
C LYS A 31 1.54 -13.70 -19.37
N ASN A 32 1.85 -14.96 -19.66
CA ASN A 32 1.32 -16.12 -18.91
C ASN A 32 1.46 -16.03 -17.38
N ASN A 33 2.47 -15.32 -16.88
CA ASN A 33 2.80 -15.18 -15.45
C ASN A 33 2.81 -13.72 -14.98
N SER A 34 2.15 -12.80 -15.70
CA SER A 34 2.17 -11.37 -15.36
C SER A 34 0.90 -10.64 -15.83
N PHE A 35 0.36 -9.81 -14.96
CA PHE A 35 -0.74 -8.89 -15.24
C PHE A 35 -0.36 -7.45 -14.86
N LEU A 36 -1.09 -6.48 -15.41
CA LEU A 36 -1.23 -5.13 -14.85
C LEU A 36 -2.62 -5.01 -14.25
N LEU A 37 -2.68 -4.48 -13.05
CA LEU A 37 -3.90 -4.18 -12.33
C LEU A 37 -4.08 -2.66 -12.32
N ASP A 38 -5.25 -2.21 -12.76
CA ASP A 38 -5.71 -0.84 -12.61
C ASP A 38 -6.85 -0.80 -11.59
N VAL A 39 -6.81 0.15 -10.67
CA VAL A 39 -7.80 0.32 -9.59
C VAL A 39 -8.22 1.78 -9.50
N THR A 40 -9.54 2.03 -9.58
CA THR A 40 -10.14 3.31 -9.23
C THR A 40 -10.91 3.17 -7.92
N LEU A 41 -10.58 4.01 -6.95
CA LEU A 41 -11.20 4.01 -5.62
C LEU A 41 -12.31 5.04 -5.50
N ASP A 42 -13.21 4.83 -4.54
CA ASP A 42 -14.29 5.76 -4.19
C ASP A 42 -13.74 7.09 -3.66
N SER A 43 -12.57 7.07 -3.03
CA SER A 43 -11.82 8.27 -2.63
C SER A 43 -11.33 9.13 -3.81
N GLY A 44 -11.53 8.70 -5.06
CA GLY A 44 -11.12 9.41 -6.27
C GLY A 44 -9.66 9.17 -6.68
N PHE A 45 -8.95 8.35 -5.93
CA PHE A 45 -7.62 7.88 -6.29
C PHE A 45 -7.70 6.85 -7.42
N ARG A 46 -6.74 6.92 -8.33
CA ARG A 46 -6.54 5.92 -9.38
C ARG A 46 -5.12 5.40 -9.33
N PHE A 47 -4.98 4.09 -9.34
CA PHE A 47 -3.71 3.38 -9.35
C PHE A 47 -3.64 2.59 -10.64
N ASN A 48 -2.71 2.95 -11.50
CA ASN A 48 -2.56 2.32 -12.80
C ASN A 48 -1.25 1.54 -12.86
N ASP A 49 -1.22 0.55 -13.74
CA ASP A 49 -0.05 -0.25 -14.05
C ASP A 49 0.52 -0.99 -12.83
N ILE A 50 -0.31 -1.39 -11.84
CA ILE A 50 0.14 -2.13 -10.67
C ILE A 50 0.61 -3.53 -11.12
N PRO A 51 1.90 -3.90 -10.97
CA PRO A 51 2.33 -5.20 -11.44
C PRO A 51 1.84 -6.33 -10.56
N VAL A 52 1.29 -7.36 -11.21
CA VAL A 52 0.94 -8.63 -10.57
C VAL A 52 1.76 -9.73 -11.23
N LYS A 53 2.64 -10.39 -10.50
CA LYS A 53 3.60 -11.37 -11.06
C LYS A 53 3.57 -12.70 -10.32
N LYS A 54 3.65 -13.79 -11.08
CA LYS A 54 3.90 -15.12 -10.53
C LYS A 54 5.41 -15.36 -10.44
N ARG A 55 5.91 -15.59 -9.24
CA ARG A 55 7.32 -15.93 -9.02
C ARG A 55 7.60 -17.33 -9.56
N SER A 56 8.66 -17.45 -10.36
CA SER A 56 9.03 -18.71 -11.02
C SER A 56 9.46 -19.81 -10.05
N LEU A 57 10.12 -19.46 -8.94
CA LEU A 57 10.73 -20.43 -8.02
C LEU A 57 9.70 -21.22 -7.20
N ASP A 58 8.62 -20.60 -6.76
CA ASP A 58 7.63 -21.22 -5.87
C ASP A 58 6.18 -21.01 -6.32
N GLY A 59 5.99 -20.41 -7.49
CA GLY A 59 4.67 -20.20 -8.08
C GLY A 59 3.80 -19.17 -7.35
N GLN A 60 4.33 -18.43 -6.38
CA GLN A 60 3.56 -17.46 -5.61
C GLN A 60 3.19 -16.22 -6.45
N TRP A 61 1.94 -15.77 -6.36
CA TRP A 61 1.48 -14.52 -6.95
C TRP A 61 1.73 -13.35 -6.01
N ILE A 62 2.25 -12.26 -6.57
CA ILE A 62 2.69 -11.08 -5.85
C ILE A 62 2.12 -9.85 -6.53
N VAL A 63 1.43 -8.99 -5.77
CA VAL A 63 1.10 -7.62 -6.18
C VAL A 63 2.20 -6.70 -5.70
N GLN A 64 2.72 -5.84 -6.58
CA GLN A 64 3.83 -4.93 -6.27
C GLN A 64 3.33 -3.49 -6.21
N LEU A 65 3.37 -2.88 -5.03
CA LEU A 65 2.80 -1.57 -4.72
C LEU A 65 3.92 -0.56 -4.47
N GLY A 66 3.96 0.49 -5.28
CA GLY A 66 4.96 1.57 -5.18
C GLY A 66 5.49 2.00 -6.53
N SER A 67 5.93 3.26 -6.63
CA SER A 67 6.46 3.86 -7.86
C SER A 67 7.70 3.14 -8.40
N ARG A 68 8.49 2.48 -7.52
CA ARG A 68 9.61 1.61 -7.92
C ARG A 68 9.19 0.48 -8.84
N TYR A 69 7.92 0.10 -8.80
CA TYR A 69 7.36 -0.97 -9.62
C TYR A 69 6.57 -0.42 -10.82
N ASP A 70 6.85 0.81 -11.25
CA ASP A 70 6.18 1.50 -12.36
C ASP A 70 4.68 1.79 -12.13
N MET A 71 4.19 1.59 -10.89
CA MET A 71 2.83 1.96 -10.49
C MET A 71 2.65 3.47 -10.57
N LYS A 72 1.60 3.91 -11.26
CA LYS A 72 1.24 5.32 -11.39
C LYS A 72 0.07 5.64 -10.49
N ILE A 73 0.16 6.76 -9.77
CA ILE A 73 -0.88 7.20 -8.84
C ILE A 73 -1.46 8.51 -9.36
N TYR A 74 -2.79 8.61 -9.32
CA TYR A 74 -3.52 9.83 -9.66
C TYR A 74 -4.51 10.17 -8.55
N ASN A 75 -4.72 11.47 -8.31
CA ASN A 75 -5.86 11.96 -7.53
C ASN A 75 -6.69 12.85 -8.48
N GLY A 76 -7.88 12.37 -8.86
CA GLY A 76 -8.59 12.93 -10.00
C GLY A 76 -7.75 12.84 -11.28
N GLN A 77 -7.59 13.96 -11.99
CA GLN A 77 -6.79 14.02 -13.23
C GLN A 77 -5.29 14.24 -13.02
N ASN A 78 -4.86 14.55 -11.80
CA ASN A 78 -3.48 14.92 -11.51
C ASN A 78 -2.63 13.66 -11.30
N HIS A 79 -1.58 13.50 -12.10
CA HIS A 79 -0.56 12.48 -11.88
C HIS A 79 0.34 12.89 -10.70
N LEU A 80 0.63 11.92 -9.85
CA LEU A 80 1.35 12.10 -8.60
C LEU A 80 2.70 11.37 -8.69
N ASN A 81 3.78 12.12 -8.95
CA ASN A 81 5.11 11.54 -9.17
C ASN A 81 5.76 11.00 -7.86
N GLU A 82 5.47 11.62 -6.72
CA GLU A 82 6.06 11.30 -5.42
C GLU A 82 4.99 11.43 -4.33
N VAL A 83 4.04 10.49 -4.28
CA VAL A 83 2.96 10.55 -3.29
C VAL A 83 3.02 9.41 -2.30
N VAL A 84 3.02 9.86 -1.05
CA VAL A 84 2.70 9.08 0.13
C VAL A 84 1.19 9.10 0.29
N ILE A 85 0.53 7.94 0.22
CA ILE A 85 -0.91 7.82 0.42
C ILE A 85 -1.26 7.62 1.90
N SER A 86 -2.48 7.97 2.29
CA SER A 86 -2.96 7.75 3.65
C SER A 86 -3.23 6.27 3.93
N SER A 87 -3.42 5.93 5.22
CA SER A 87 -3.73 4.56 5.62
C SER A 87 -5.08 4.09 5.07
N GLU A 88 -6.05 4.99 5.00
CA GLU A 88 -7.41 4.71 4.49
C GLU A 88 -7.38 4.40 2.99
N VAL A 89 -6.71 5.25 2.20
CA VAL A 89 -6.55 5.02 0.75
C VAL A 89 -5.81 3.71 0.49
N PHE A 90 -4.81 3.39 1.32
CA PHE A 90 -4.09 2.12 1.21
C PHE A 90 -4.99 0.91 1.51
N GLU A 91 -5.82 0.97 2.55
CA GLU A 91 -6.77 -0.11 2.88
C GLU A 91 -7.83 -0.30 1.77
N GLU A 92 -8.37 0.79 1.22
CA GLU A 92 -9.26 0.76 0.05
C GLU A 92 -8.57 0.08 -1.15
N LEU A 93 -7.31 0.45 -1.44
CA LEU A 93 -6.51 -0.14 -2.52
C LEU A 93 -6.31 -1.66 -2.33
N ILE A 94 -5.92 -2.10 -1.14
CA ILE A 94 -5.70 -3.53 -0.88
C ILE A 94 -7.00 -4.32 -1.04
N THR A 95 -8.10 -3.79 -0.53
CA THR A 95 -9.43 -4.40 -0.64
C THR A 95 -9.83 -4.57 -2.10
N ALA A 96 -9.78 -3.49 -2.88
CA ALA A 96 -10.11 -3.52 -4.31
C ALA A 96 -9.19 -4.46 -5.11
N ALA A 97 -7.88 -4.42 -4.84
CA ALA A 97 -6.92 -5.30 -5.51
C ALA A 97 -7.24 -6.79 -5.27
N ILE A 98 -7.57 -7.17 -4.04
CA ILE A 98 -7.89 -8.56 -3.68
C ILE A 98 -9.19 -9.02 -4.31
N GLU A 99 -10.21 -8.17 -4.35
CA GLU A 99 -11.48 -8.47 -5.01
C GLU A 99 -11.28 -8.78 -6.50
N VAL A 100 -10.49 -7.97 -7.21
CA VAL A 100 -10.17 -8.18 -8.62
C VAL A 100 -9.41 -9.49 -8.83
N MET A 101 -8.44 -9.76 -7.97
CA MET A 101 -7.64 -10.98 -8.02
C MET A 101 -8.52 -12.23 -7.83
N LYS A 102 -9.46 -12.17 -6.88
CA LYS A 102 -10.46 -13.21 -6.66
C LYS A 102 -11.37 -13.41 -7.87
N GLN A 103 -11.92 -12.34 -8.43
CA GLN A 103 -12.80 -12.39 -9.62
C GLN A 103 -12.10 -13.05 -10.83
N ASN A 104 -10.78 -12.90 -10.91
CA ASN A 104 -9.95 -13.46 -11.98
C ASN A 104 -9.30 -14.81 -11.65
N ASN A 105 -9.70 -15.45 -10.55
CA ASN A 105 -9.13 -16.73 -10.07
C ASN A 105 -7.60 -16.70 -9.90
N VAL A 106 -7.04 -15.55 -9.51
CA VAL A 106 -5.63 -15.41 -9.18
C VAL A 106 -5.47 -15.45 -7.66
N ASN A 107 -4.86 -16.53 -7.16
CA ASN A 107 -4.60 -16.70 -5.73
C ASN A 107 -3.41 -15.83 -5.29
N LEU A 108 -3.70 -14.69 -4.68
CA LEU A 108 -2.70 -13.75 -4.19
C LEU A 108 -1.98 -14.28 -2.94
N ASN A 109 -0.64 -14.31 -2.98
CA ASN A 109 0.17 -14.75 -1.84
C ASN A 109 0.87 -13.61 -1.12
N LYS A 110 1.22 -12.52 -1.81
CA LYS A 110 1.99 -11.43 -1.22
C LYS A 110 1.60 -10.06 -1.75
N LEU A 111 1.53 -9.10 -0.86
CA LEU A 111 1.53 -7.67 -1.16
C LEU A 111 2.94 -7.16 -0.91
N HIS A 112 3.71 -6.86 -1.96
CA HIS A 112 5.00 -6.18 -1.82
C HIS A 112 4.76 -4.67 -1.77
N VAL A 113 5.13 -4.03 -0.67
CA VAL A 113 4.85 -2.62 -0.39
C VAL A 113 6.17 -1.87 -0.28
N GLN A 114 6.38 -0.89 -1.17
CA GLN A 114 7.46 0.08 -1.04
C GLN A 114 7.25 0.91 0.24
N LEU A 115 8.30 1.09 1.05
CA LEU A 115 8.15 1.59 2.41
C LEU A 115 7.59 3.03 2.46
N ASP A 116 7.98 3.88 1.52
CA ASP A 116 7.50 5.27 1.43
C ASP A 116 6.14 5.44 0.74
N LEU A 117 5.52 4.36 0.26
CA LEU A 117 4.19 4.46 -0.33
C LEU A 117 3.15 4.94 0.69
N VAL A 118 3.28 4.52 1.96
CA VAL A 118 2.31 4.83 3.01
C VAL A 118 2.99 5.50 4.19
N ASP A 119 2.51 6.69 4.57
CA ASP A 119 3.17 7.55 5.57
C ASP A 119 3.30 6.85 6.90
N HIS A 120 2.24 6.13 7.28
CA HIS A 120 2.18 5.37 8.52
C HIS A 120 3.34 4.36 8.66
N PHE A 121 3.66 3.61 7.59
CA PHE A 121 4.74 2.64 7.66
C PHE A 121 6.11 3.32 7.68
N LYS A 122 6.30 4.35 6.86
CA LYS A 122 7.54 5.13 6.83
C LYS A 122 7.85 5.72 8.21
N GLU A 123 6.90 6.44 8.81
CA GLU A 123 7.07 7.07 10.12
C GLU A 123 7.24 6.04 11.24
N LEU A 124 6.53 4.91 11.17
CA LEU A 124 6.73 3.79 12.09
C LEU A 124 8.17 3.28 12.04
N VAL A 125 8.69 3.01 10.83
CA VAL A 125 10.07 2.51 10.66
C VAL A 125 11.08 3.53 11.16
N ILE A 126 10.95 4.81 10.78
CA ILE A 126 11.83 5.88 11.25
C ILE A 126 11.81 5.97 12.78
N SER A 127 10.64 5.90 13.40
CA SER A 127 10.49 5.93 14.87
C SER A 127 11.18 4.74 15.55
N VAL A 128 11.08 3.55 14.96
CA VAL A 128 11.71 2.32 15.48
C VAL A 128 13.23 2.41 15.39
N LEU A 129 13.76 2.88 14.26
CA LEU A 129 15.21 3.05 14.08
C LEU A 129 15.75 4.09 15.07
N LYS A 130 15.06 5.23 15.22
CA LYS A 130 15.40 6.30 16.17
C LYS A 130 15.47 5.82 17.61
N LYS A 131 14.60 4.89 18.00
CA LYS A 131 14.50 4.34 19.36
C LYS A 131 15.25 3.01 19.51
N SER A 132 15.94 2.55 18.48
CA SER A 132 16.60 1.24 18.50
C SER A 132 17.66 1.20 19.60
N LYS A 133 17.73 0.05 20.28
CA LYS A 133 18.77 -0.26 21.27
C LYS A 133 19.79 -1.26 20.71
N CYS A 134 19.87 -1.37 19.39
CA CYS A 134 20.88 -2.18 18.74
C CYS A 134 22.24 -1.55 19.01
N ASP A 135 23.22 -2.36 19.39
CA ASP A 135 24.59 -1.89 19.66
C ASP A 135 25.30 -1.64 18.33
N LEU A 136 25.11 -0.43 17.79
CA LEU A 136 25.63 -0.01 16.49
C LEU A 136 26.68 1.07 16.68
N LYS A 137 27.93 0.73 16.34
CA LYS A 137 29.00 1.73 16.29
C LYS A 137 28.94 2.56 15.01
N TYR A 138 28.64 1.91 13.88
CA TYR A 138 28.57 2.52 12.55
C TYR A 138 27.33 2.03 11.79
N VAL A 139 26.90 2.77 10.78
CA VAL A 139 25.86 2.33 9.85
C VAL A 139 26.43 1.23 8.94
N GLU A 140 25.78 0.08 8.94
CA GLU A 140 26.09 -1.05 8.08
C GLU A 140 25.09 -1.14 6.93
N SER A 141 25.48 -1.81 5.83
CA SER A 141 24.57 -2.03 4.70
C SER A 141 23.40 -2.95 5.03
N LYS A 142 23.56 -3.81 6.04
CA LYS A 142 22.52 -4.71 6.56
C LYS A 142 22.77 -4.90 8.05
N ASN A 143 21.72 -4.84 8.85
CA ASN A 143 21.83 -5.11 10.27
C ASN A 143 20.62 -5.91 10.78
N LEU A 144 20.86 -7.17 11.16
CA LEU A 144 19.80 -8.09 11.57
C LEU A 144 19.03 -7.60 12.80
N CYS A 145 19.67 -6.88 13.73
CA CYS A 145 18.99 -6.34 14.90
C CYS A 145 17.95 -5.29 14.47
N LEU A 146 18.33 -4.35 13.59
CA LEU A 146 17.41 -3.35 13.05
C LEU A 146 16.31 -3.99 12.21
N ASP A 147 16.65 -4.92 11.32
CA ASP A 147 15.69 -5.61 10.46
C ASP A 147 14.61 -6.33 11.30
N ASN A 148 15.02 -7.05 12.35
CA ASN A 148 14.10 -7.74 13.25
C ASN A 148 13.20 -6.77 14.03
N LEU A 149 13.75 -5.64 14.50
CA LEU A 149 12.96 -4.60 15.19
C LEU A 149 11.91 -4.00 14.25
N VAL A 150 12.30 -3.68 13.01
CA VAL A 150 11.39 -3.12 12.01
C VAL A 150 10.32 -4.13 11.60
N GLN A 151 10.70 -5.37 11.30
CA GLN A 151 9.76 -6.43 10.95
C GLN A 151 8.73 -6.64 12.07
N LEU A 152 9.17 -6.66 13.33
CA LEU A 152 8.29 -6.81 14.48
C LEU A 152 7.33 -5.62 14.63
N ALA A 153 7.82 -4.40 14.40
CA ALA A 153 7.01 -3.20 14.48
C ALA A 153 5.94 -3.14 13.38
N LEU A 154 6.33 -3.41 12.12
CA LEU A 154 5.39 -3.52 11.00
C LEU A 154 4.32 -4.58 11.29
N LYS A 155 4.74 -5.79 11.72
CA LYS A 155 3.83 -6.89 12.09
C LYS A 155 2.81 -6.50 13.17
N LYS A 156 3.20 -5.64 14.12
CA LYS A 156 2.34 -5.22 15.23
C LYS A 156 1.56 -3.94 14.96
N SER A 157 1.80 -3.27 13.82
CA SER A 157 1.17 -2.00 13.48
C SER A 157 -0.35 -2.13 13.39
N ILE A 158 -1.06 -1.04 13.72
CA ILE A 158 -2.52 -1.01 13.61
C ILE A 158 -2.94 -1.19 12.15
N LEU A 159 -2.22 -0.56 11.21
CA LEU A 159 -2.51 -0.67 9.79
C LEU A 159 -2.38 -2.12 9.28
N THR A 160 -1.32 -2.84 9.65
CA THR A 160 -1.19 -4.27 9.28
C THR A 160 -2.34 -5.11 9.84
N LYS A 161 -2.80 -4.84 11.07
CA LYS A 161 -3.96 -5.55 11.64
C LYS A 161 -5.23 -5.26 10.86
N ARG A 162 -5.52 -3.99 10.57
CA ARG A 162 -6.69 -3.57 9.77
C ARG A 162 -6.69 -4.21 8.40
N ILE A 163 -5.54 -4.27 7.73
CA ILE A 163 -5.39 -4.97 6.46
C ILE A 163 -5.70 -6.45 6.63
N CYS A 164 -5.14 -7.13 7.63
CA CYS A 164 -5.43 -8.54 7.87
C CYS A 164 -6.91 -8.80 8.12
N GLU A 165 -7.58 -7.95 8.90
CA GLU A 165 -9.02 -8.03 9.14
C GLU A 165 -9.83 -7.80 7.85
N ALA A 166 -9.42 -6.86 7.00
CA ALA A 166 -10.08 -6.59 5.72
C ALA A 166 -9.95 -7.76 4.75
N VAL A 167 -8.75 -8.35 4.62
CA VAL A 167 -8.53 -9.48 3.69
C VAL A 167 -9.20 -10.78 4.19
N ASP A 168 -9.34 -10.95 5.50
CA ASP A 168 -10.07 -12.06 6.13
C ASP A 168 -11.54 -12.11 5.68
N GLN A 169 -12.13 -10.95 5.37
CA GLN A 169 -13.52 -10.85 4.88
C GLN A 169 -13.67 -11.26 3.41
N ILE A 170 -12.57 -11.38 2.66
CA ILE A 170 -12.54 -11.52 1.20
C ILE A 170 -11.86 -12.83 0.77
N ALA A 171 -11.95 -13.87 1.62
CA ALA A 171 -11.47 -15.25 1.39
C ALA A 171 -9.94 -15.46 1.46
N TYR A 172 -9.20 -14.48 1.96
CA TYR A 172 -7.78 -14.62 2.28
C TYR A 172 -7.58 -14.62 3.80
N HIS A 173 -6.37 -14.89 4.26
CA HIS A 173 -5.96 -14.57 5.61
C HIS A 173 -4.48 -14.21 5.64
N CYS A 174 -4.08 -13.38 6.60
CA CYS A 174 -2.67 -13.12 6.85
C CYS A 174 -1.98 -14.37 7.42
N GLU A 175 -0.82 -14.72 6.88
CA GLU A 175 -0.02 -15.83 7.41
C GLU A 175 0.51 -15.53 8.82
N LYS A 176 0.89 -16.57 9.58
CA LYS A 176 1.53 -16.41 10.91
C LYS A 176 2.79 -15.53 10.85
N ASN A 177 3.56 -15.67 9.77
CA ASN A 177 4.69 -14.81 9.43
C ASN A 177 4.22 -13.67 8.51
N VAL A 178 3.26 -12.89 8.97
CA VAL A 178 2.57 -11.86 8.17
C VAL A 178 3.50 -10.88 7.46
N ILE A 179 4.63 -10.47 8.06
CA ILE A 179 5.57 -9.55 7.43
C ILE A 179 6.85 -10.29 7.03
N SER A 180 7.27 -10.17 5.76
CA SER A 180 8.67 -10.35 5.36
C SER A 180 9.28 -8.99 5.06
N LEU A 181 10.57 -8.81 5.34
CA LEU A 181 11.25 -7.55 5.13
C LEU A 181 12.47 -7.78 4.22
N ASN A 182 12.64 -6.95 3.19
CA ASN A 182 13.95 -6.79 2.58
C ASN A 182 14.81 -5.95 3.51
N PRO A 183 16.10 -6.27 3.75
CA PRO A 183 16.94 -5.52 4.67
C PRO A 183 16.80 -4.03 4.49
N ILE A 184 16.74 -3.30 5.62
CA ILE A 184 16.62 -1.85 5.60
C ILE A 184 17.84 -1.28 4.87
N VAL A 185 17.57 -0.54 3.79
CA VAL A 185 18.60 0.06 2.97
C VAL A 185 18.87 1.46 3.51
N PHE A 186 20.14 1.76 3.78
CA PHE A 186 20.59 3.11 4.12
C PHE A 186 21.12 3.82 2.88
N LEU A 187 20.99 5.14 2.87
CA LEU A 187 21.56 5.97 1.81
C LEU A 187 23.09 5.77 1.74
N PRO A 188 23.68 5.64 0.53
CA PRO A 188 25.10 5.31 0.38
C PRO A 188 26.05 6.23 1.12
N GLU A 189 25.74 7.52 1.23
CA GLU A 189 26.54 8.53 1.93
C GLU A 189 26.63 8.33 3.45
N PHE A 190 25.73 7.51 4.03
CA PHE A 190 25.72 7.22 5.46
C PHE A 190 26.41 5.91 5.83
N ILE A 191 26.70 5.05 4.87
CA ILE A 191 27.40 3.77 5.14
C ILE A 191 28.78 4.05 5.74
N GLY A 192 29.08 3.38 6.87
CA GLY A 192 30.33 3.54 7.62
C GLY A 192 30.39 4.79 8.51
N LYS A 193 29.37 5.66 8.49
CA LYS A 193 29.27 6.79 9.43
C LYS A 193 28.87 6.31 10.83
N PRO A 194 29.26 7.02 11.91
CA PRO A 194 28.81 6.68 13.25
C PRO A 194 27.28 6.68 13.35
N TRP A 195 26.69 5.65 13.96
CA TRP A 195 25.23 5.52 14.09
C TRP A 195 24.60 6.75 14.77
N SER A 196 25.28 7.29 15.79
CA SER A 196 24.88 8.48 16.54
C SER A 196 24.69 9.74 15.68
N GLU A 197 25.37 9.84 14.54
CA GLU A 197 25.26 10.98 13.62
C GLU A 197 24.07 10.87 12.66
N ILE A 198 23.52 9.67 12.50
CA ILE A 198 22.52 9.34 11.47
C ILE A 198 21.15 9.10 12.09
N VAL A 199 21.10 8.41 13.24
CA VAL A 199 19.85 7.99 13.88
C VAL A 199 18.88 9.16 14.11
N ASN A 200 19.40 10.34 14.48
CA ASN A 200 18.58 11.52 14.76
C ASN A 200 18.26 12.39 13.54
N ARG A 201 18.81 12.08 12.35
CA ARG A 201 18.50 12.82 11.12
C ARG A 201 17.06 12.57 10.67
N ASP A 202 16.59 13.42 9.77
CA ASP A 202 15.32 13.20 9.08
C ASP A 202 15.41 11.91 8.27
N GLY A 203 14.37 11.06 8.36
CA GLY A 203 14.38 9.74 7.75
C GLY A 203 15.30 8.70 8.40
N ALA A 204 16.06 9.03 9.45
CA ALA A 204 17.04 8.13 10.07
C ALA A 204 18.07 7.53 9.08
N GLY A 205 18.33 8.23 7.98
CA GLY A 205 19.28 7.84 6.94
C GLY A 205 18.87 6.68 6.04
N ILE A 206 17.61 6.23 6.09
CA ILE A 206 17.14 5.15 5.22
C ILE A 206 16.86 5.65 3.80
N ASP A 207 17.15 4.80 2.83
CA ASP A 207 16.59 4.90 1.49
C ASP A 207 15.22 4.20 1.49
N SER A 208 14.18 4.97 1.75
CA SER A 208 12.81 4.46 1.84
C SER A 208 12.27 3.97 0.50
N ALA A 209 12.77 4.50 -0.62
CA ALA A 209 12.37 4.06 -1.96
C ALA A 209 13.00 2.71 -2.33
N ALA A 210 14.23 2.46 -1.86
CA ALA A 210 14.89 1.17 -2.02
C ALA A 210 14.41 0.10 -1.02
N SER A 211 13.77 0.52 0.08
CA SER A 211 13.26 -0.37 1.13
C SER A 211 11.82 -0.83 0.83
N TRP A 212 11.54 -2.11 1.04
CA TRP A 212 10.21 -2.68 0.87
C TRP A 212 9.99 -3.84 1.83
N PHE A 213 8.73 -4.12 2.12
CA PHE A 213 8.32 -5.28 2.91
C PHE A 213 7.16 -5.99 2.20
N SER A 214 6.87 -7.23 2.60
CA SER A 214 5.71 -7.96 2.11
C SER A 214 4.72 -8.23 3.23
N ILE A 215 3.43 -8.10 2.92
CA ILE A 215 2.34 -8.70 3.72
C ILE A 215 2.02 -10.05 3.07
N ASN A 216 2.23 -11.13 3.81
CA ASN A 216 2.06 -12.50 3.35
C ASN A 216 0.64 -12.98 3.63
N LEU A 217 0.02 -13.54 2.59
CA LEU A 217 -1.37 -13.95 2.54
C LEU A 217 -1.47 -15.40 2.09
N SER A 218 -2.51 -16.08 2.58
CA SER A 218 -2.91 -17.42 2.15
C SER A 218 -4.40 -17.44 1.89
N HIS A 219 -4.81 -18.21 0.89
CA HIS A 219 -6.23 -18.41 0.60
C HIS A 219 -6.89 -19.22 1.72
N GLN A 220 -8.12 -18.87 2.09
CA GLN A 220 -8.92 -19.72 2.97
C GLN A 220 -9.47 -20.88 2.13
N GLU A 221 -8.97 -22.09 2.33
CA GLU A 221 -9.64 -23.29 1.82
C GLU A 221 -10.97 -23.42 2.56
N LYS A 222 -12.08 -23.41 1.82
CA LYS A 222 -13.42 -23.65 2.37
C LYS A 222 -13.65 -25.14 2.57
#